data_AF-A0A355SIS9-F1
#
_entry.id   AF-A0A355SIS9-F1
#
_cell.length_a   1.000
_cell.length_b   1.000
_cell.length_c   1.000
_cell.angle_alpha   90.00
_cell.angle_beta   90.00
_cell.angle_gamma   90.00
#
_symmetry.space_group_name_H-M   'P 1'
#
loop_
_entity.id
_entity.type
_entity.pdbx_description
1 polymer ?
#
loop_
_entity_poly.entity_id
_entity_poly.type
_entity_poly.pdbx_seq_one_letter_code
_entity_poly.pdbx_strand_id
1 'polypeptide(L)'
;ADNPNLIAVEASKGASPIMNEDAEEIKEHGKYDPHIWLSLKGAEVEAKNIKDALIKADPSSKDYYEKNCSDFVSQLENLYNEYNEKFRSLEKKSFVTG
;
A
#
# COMPACT_ATOMS: atom_id res chain seq x y z
N ALA A 1 -7.89 24.57 11.05
CA ALA A 1 -6.80 23.64 10.67
C ALA A 1 -6.10 24.28 9.49
N ASP A 2 -5.13 25.16 9.75
CA ASP A 2 -4.48 25.96 8.71
C ASP A 2 -2.97 25.91 8.90
N ASN A 3 -2.36 24.80 8.48
CA ASN A 3 -0.91 24.72 8.34
C ASN A 3 -0.57 24.87 6.85
N PRO A 4 -0.10 26.05 6.40
CA PRO A 4 0.23 26.29 4.99
C PRO A 4 1.43 25.43 4.53
N ASN A 5 2.21 24.88 5.46
CA ASN A 5 3.36 24.02 5.18
C ASN A 5 3.01 22.52 5.25
N LEU A 6 1.73 22.17 5.40
CA LEU A 6 1.31 20.77 5.42
C LEU A 6 1.56 20.12 4.06
N ILE A 7 2.39 19.08 4.05
CA ILE A 7 2.58 18.21 2.89
C ILE A 7 1.56 17.07 3.00
N ALA A 8 0.48 17.16 2.23
CA ALA A 8 -0.47 16.06 2.07
C ALA A 8 -0.01 15.10 0.96
N VAL A 9 -0.22 13.80 1.17
CA VAL A 9 0.27 12.74 0.28
C VAL A 9 -0.84 11.73 0.06
N GLU A 10 -1.15 11.46 -1.20
CA GLU A 10 -1.97 10.32 -1.59
C GLU A 10 -1.05 9.09 -1.72
N ALA A 11 -0.99 8.27 -0.68
CA ALA A 11 -0.07 7.13 -0.64
C ALA A 11 -0.36 6.11 -1.74
N SER A 12 -1.62 5.91 -2.11
CA SER A 12 -2.04 4.97 -3.15
C SER A 12 -1.89 5.50 -4.59
N LYS A 13 -1.35 6.72 -4.77
CA LYS A 13 -1.23 7.35 -6.10
C LYS A 13 -0.48 6.45 -7.09
N GLY A 14 -1.11 6.19 -8.22
CA GLY A 14 -0.55 5.35 -9.29
C GLY A 14 -0.84 3.85 -9.13
N ALA A 15 -1.54 3.44 -8.07
CA ALA A 15 -2.05 2.09 -7.97
C ALA A 15 -3.29 1.87 -8.84
N SER A 16 -3.58 0.59 -9.11
CA SER A 16 -4.81 0.15 -9.79
C SER A 16 -5.88 -0.20 -8.76
N PRO A 17 -6.91 0.64 -8.54
CA PRO A 17 -7.93 0.38 -7.54
C PRO A 17 -8.92 -0.70 -7.99
N ILE A 18 -9.46 -1.44 -7.02
CA ILE A 18 -10.56 -2.39 -7.21
C ILE A 18 -11.87 -1.64 -7.00
N MET A 19 -12.87 -1.88 -7.87
CA MET A 19 -14.19 -1.28 -7.70
C MET A 19 -15.02 -2.11 -6.73
N ASN A 20 -15.75 -1.43 -5.84
CA ASN A 20 -16.74 -2.08 -5.00
C ASN A 20 -17.97 -2.44 -5.85
N GLU A 21 -18.47 -3.66 -5.66
CA GLU A 21 -19.67 -4.17 -6.35
C GLU A 21 -20.90 -4.20 -5.45
N ASP A 22 -20.70 -4.20 -4.12
CA ASP A 22 -21.77 -4.25 -3.13
C ASP A 22 -22.26 -2.83 -2.76
N ALA A 23 -23.58 -2.67 -2.58
CA ALA A 23 -24.19 -1.38 -2.31
C ALA A 23 -23.88 -0.83 -0.90
N GLU A 24 -23.72 -1.71 0.09
CA GLU A 24 -23.32 -1.33 1.44
C GLU A 24 -21.85 -0.90 1.44
N GLU A 25 -20.96 -1.65 0.80
CA GLU A 25 -19.55 -1.29 0.61
C GLU A 25 -19.39 0.06 -0.10
N ILE A 26 -20.17 0.31 -1.16
CA ILE A 26 -20.15 1.60 -1.86
C ILE A 26 -20.61 2.74 -0.94
N LYS A 27 -21.59 2.49 -0.07
CA LYS A 27 -22.11 3.49 0.86
C LYS A 27 -21.11 3.80 1.98
N GLU A 28 -20.37 2.81 2.48
CA GLU A 28 -19.43 2.97 3.58
C GLU A 28 -18.05 3.48 3.12
N HIS A 29 -17.55 2.98 1.99
CA HIS A 29 -16.18 3.18 1.56
C HIS A 29 -16.05 3.91 0.21
N GLY A 30 -17.15 4.07 -0.52
CA GLY A 30 -17.19 4.74 -1.81
C GLY A 30 -16.99 3.78 -3.00
N LYS A 31 -16.74 4.34 -4.18
CA LYS A 31 -16.70 3.59 -5.45
C LYS A 31 -15.58 2.53 -5.50
N TYR A 32 -14.50 2.73 -4.77
CA TYR A 32 -13.30 1.90 -4.83
C TYR A 32 -12.97 1.33 -3.45
N ASP A 33 -12.52 0.08 -3.42
CA ASP A 33 -12.05 -0.60 -2.22
C ASP A 33 -10.80 0.13 -1.67
N PRO A 34 -10.83 0.64 -0.42
CA PRO A 34 -9.72 1.38 0.15
C PRO A 34 -8.58 0.48 0.64
N HIS A 35 -8.77 -0.84 0.78
CA HIS A 35 -7.88 -1.76 1.50
C HIS A 35 -6.62 -2.17 0.74
N ILE A 36 -6.07 -1.27 -0.08
CA ILE A 36 -4.89 -1.51 -0.92
C ILE A 36 -3.67 -1.98 -0.11
N TRP A 37 -3.53 -1.52 1.14
CA TRP A 37 -2.41 -1.89 2.02
C TRP A 37 -2.33 -3.39 2.33
N LEU A 38 -3.44 -4.14 2.16
CA LEU A 38 -3.46 -5.59 2.34
C LEU A 38 -2.80 -6.33 1.17
N SER A 39 -2.69 -5.71 0.00
CA SER A 39 -1.89 -6.22 -1.11
C SER A 39 -0.43 -5.88 -0.87
N LEU A 40 0.46 -6.87 -0.85
CA LEU A 40 1.90 -6.62 -0.70
C LEU A 40 2.45 -5.70 -1.81
N LYS A 41 1.92 -5.82 -3.04
CA LYS A 41 2.26 -4.92 -4.15
C LYS A 41 1.65 -3.52 -3.99
N GLY A 42 0.46 -3.43 -3.41
CA GLY A 42 -0.14 -2.16 -3.03
C GLY A 42 0.68 -1.43 -1.98
N ALA A 43 1.06 -2.14 -0.91
CA ALA A 43 1.90 -1.61 0.17
C ALA A 43 3.28 -1.13 -0.33
N GLU A 44 3.87 -1.78 -1.33
CA GLU A 44 5.11 -1.29 -1.97
C GLU A 44 4.91 0.07 -2.66
N VAL A 45 3.78 0.28 -3.34
CA VAL A 45 3.46 1.58 -3.98
C VAL A 45 3.29 2.66 -2.91
N GLU A 46 2.55 2.36 -1.85
CA GLU A 46 2.35 3.27 -0.72
C GLU A 46 3.66 3.64 -0.04
N ALA A 47 4.51 2.64 0.24
CA ALA A 47 5.82 2.87 0.85
C ALA A 47 6.72 3.79 0.01
N LYS A 48 6.74 3.59 -1.32
CA LYS A 48 7.52 4.42 -2.24
C LYS A 48 7.02 5.87 -2.26
N ASN A 49 5.70 6.07 -2.33
CA ASN A 49 5.09 7.39 -2.33
C ASN A 49 5.30 8.12 -0.98
N ILE A 50 5.19 7.41 0.14
CA ILE A 50 5.47 7.96 1.47
C ILE A 50 6.95 8.34 1.59
N LYS A 51 7.87 7.48 1.14
CA LYS A 51 9.30 7.77 1.12
C LYS A 51 9.60 9.02 0.29
N ASP A 52 9.02 9.17 -0.90
CA ASP A 52 9.22 10.37 -1.72
C ASP A 52 8.71 11.64 -1.02
N ALA A 53 7.60 11.56 -0.30
CA ALA A 53 7.09 12.68 0.48
C ALA A 53 7.95 13.01 1.71
N LEU A 54 8.50 12.01 2.40
CA LEU A 54 9.44 12.20 3.50
C LEU A 54 10.73 12.87 3.01
N ILE A 55 11.27 12.45 1.86
CA ILE A 55 12.42 13.10 1.23
C ILE A 55 12.10 14.55 0.85
N LYS A 56 10.89 14.84 0.38
CA LYS A 56 10.46 16.21 0.08
C LYS A 56 10.36 17.08 1.34
N ALA A 57 9.90 16.49 2.45
CA ALA A 57 9.75 17.19 3.72
C ALA A 57 11.08 17.39 4.45
N ASP A 58 11.98 16.40 4.40
CA ASP A 58 13.31 16.41 4.97
C ASP A 58 14.35 15.87 3.98
N PRO A 59 14.86 16.74 3.08
CA PRO A 59 15.87 16.34 2.10
C PRO A 59 17.20 15.89 2.73
N SER A 60 17.49 16.31 3.96
CA SER A 60 18.76 15.99 4.64
C SER A 60 18.84 14.52 5.08
N SER A 61 17.68 13.90 5.33
CA SER A 61 17.54 12.49 5.70
C SER A 61 17.25 11.56 4.50
N LYS A 62 17.51 12.02 3.27
CA LYS A 62 17.17 11.26 2.05
C LYS A 62 17.67 9.81 2.08
N ASP A 63 18.96 9.61 2.34
CA ASP A 63 19.58 8.28 2.31
C ASP A 63 18.96 7.35 3.36
N TYR A 64 18.54 7.89 4.50
CA TYR A 64 17.85 7.14 5.56
C TYR A 64 16.49 6.62 5.07
N TYR A 65 15.69 7.47 4.42
CA TYR A 65 14.39 7.07 3.88
C TYR A 65 14.53 6.08 2.72
N GLU A 66 15.47 6.32 1.79
CA GLU A 66 15.71 5.42 0.66
C GLU A 66 16.16 4.04 1.13
N LYS A 67 17.08 3.98 2.10
CA LYS A 67 17.53 2.71 2.68
C LYS A 67 16.36 1.95 3.34
N ASN A 68 15.60 2.62 4.20
CA ASN A 68 14.49 1.97 4.91
C ASN A 68 13.38 1.50 3.96
N CYS A 69 13.05 2.29 2.93
CA CYS A 69 12.09 1.89 1.91
C CYS A 69 12.59 0.69 1.12
N SER A 70 13.88 0.66 0.74
CA SER A 70 14.47 -0.48 0.04
C SER A 70 14.44 -1.76 0.89
N ASP A 71 14.79 -1.65 2.17
CA ASP A 71 14.77 -2.78 3.11
C ASP A 71 13.34 -3.31 3.32
N PHE A 72 12.35 -2.42 3.42
CA PHE A 72 10.94 -2.80 3.57
C PHE A 72 10.37 -3.44 2.30
N VAL A 73 10.61 -2.84 1.13
CA VAL A 73 10.19 -3.41 -0.16
C VAL A 73 10.81 -4.79 -0.37
N SER A 74 12.07 -4.98 0.00
CA SER A 74 12.72 -6.29 -0.08
C SER A 74 12.04 -7.34 0.81
N GLN A 75 11.57 -6.95 2.01
CA GLN A 75 10.79 -7.84 2.89
C GLN A 75 9.42 -8.18 2.29
N LEU A 76 8.73 -7.20 1.69
CA LEU A 76 7.45 -7.43 1.01
C LEU A 76 7.59 -8.38 -0.18
N GLU A 77 8.64 -8.21 -1.00
CA GLU A 77 8.95 -9.08 -2.13
C GLU A 77 9.24 -10.51 -1.68
N ASN A 78 10.03 -10.68 -0.63
CA ASN A 78 10.33 -12.00 -0.06
C ASN A 78 9.05 -12.67 0.46
N LEU A 79 8.21 -11.94 1.20
CA LEU A 79 6.94 -12.44 1.72
C LEU A 79 5.98 -12.80 0.58
N TYR A 80 5.92 -11.98 -0.47
CA TYR A 80 5.12 -12.23 -1.66
C TYR A 80 5.54 -13.54 -2.33
N ASN A 81 6.83 -13.75 -2.57
CA ASN A 81 7.33 -14.97 -3.19
C ASN A 81 7.06 -16.20 -2.33
N GLU A 82 7.26 -16.11 -1.02
CA GLU A 82 6.98 -17.20 -0.09
C GLU A 82 5.50 -17.62 -0.13
N TYR A 83 4.59 -16.66 -0.03
CA TYR A 83 3.15 -16.96 0.05
C TYR A 83 2.54 -17.27 -1.31
N ASN A 84 3.06 -16.70 -2.40
CA ASN A 84 2.63 -17.05 -3.74
C ASN A 84 2.82 -18.56 -3.99
N GLU A 85 3.98 -19.12 -3.61
CA GLU A 85 4.23 -20.55 -3.76
C GLU A 85 3.32 -21.41 -2.85
N LYS A 86 3.11 -20.99 -1.59
CA LYS A 86 2.18 -21.68 -0.68
C LYS A 86 0.76 -21.72 -1.25
N PHE A 87 0.23 -20.58 -1.68
CA PHE A 87 -1.16 -20.47 -2.14
C PHE A 87 -1.39 -21.08 -3.53
N ARG A 88 -0.37 -21.16 -4.39
CA ARG A 88 -0.49 -21.82 -5.71
C ARG A 88 -0.89 -23.28 -5.62
N SER A 89 -0.44 -23.97 -4.58
CA SER A 89 -0.71 -25.40 -4.36
C SER A 89 -2.09 -25.70 -3.75
N LEU A 90 -2.82 -24.68 -3.30
CA LEU A 90 -4.11 -24.89 -2.62
C LEU A 90 -5.26 -25.05 -3.62
N GLU A 91 -6.05 -26.10 -3.41
CA GLU A 91 -7.29 -26.34 -4.16
C GLU A 91 -8.42 -25.41 -3.69
N LYS A 92 -8.50 -25.12 -2.39
CA LYS A 92 -9.51 -24.23 -1.79
C LYS A 92 -8.88 -22.86 -1.49
N LYS A 93 -9.41 -21.82 -2.14
CA LYS A 93 -8.92 -20.43 -2.01
C LYS A 93 -9.89 -19.48 -1.32
N SER A 94 -11.03 -19.99 -0.88
CA SER A 94 -12.04 -19.21 -0.16
C SER A 94 -11.70 -19.15 1.33
N PHE A 95 -11.80 -17.97 1.90
CA PHE A 95 -11.76 -17.72 3.34
C PHE A 95 -12.80 -16.64 3.67
N VAL A 96 -13.23 -16.58 4.92
CA VAL A 96 -14.21 -15.60 5.41
C VAL A 96 -13.55 -14.78 6.50
N THR A 97 -13.69 -13.46 6.41
CA THR A 97 -13.28 -12.48 7.42
C THR A 97 -14.52 -11.92 8.11
N GLY A 98 -14.40 -11.41 9.35
CA GLY A 98 -15.52 -10.87 10.12
C GLY A 98 -15.13 -9.64 10.93
#